data_AF-A0A2S0N007-F1
#
_entry.id   AF-A0A2S0N007-F1
#
_cell.length_a   1.000
_cell.length_b   1.000
_cell.length_c   1.000
_cell.angle_alpha   90.00
_cell.angle_beta   90.00
_cell.angle_gamma   90.00
#
_symmetry.space_group_name_H-M   'P 1'
#
loop_
_entity.id
_entity.type
_entity.pdbx_description
1 polymer ?
#
loop_
_entity_poly.entity_id
_entity_poly.type
_entity_poly.pdbx_seq_one_letter_code
_entity_poly.pdbx_strand_id
1 'polypeptide(L)'
;MRPALRGPAGPSRRHWLLRAGAAAALALTAGLRPASAGLGISGYTVSLAQLLAMLSQRFPRRFPLAGLATLELLPPGLALRPEVNRLRARIPAVLSGPAIGAPREGVLESEFGLRYEANDRTLRAHDIAVHSLEIDGLEPAAAALLHAWAPRLARRALGEVVLHRLEEKDLALLDGLGLQPGAIAVTEQGLSIAFVRRSLNTQY
;
A
#
# COMPACT_ATOMS: atom_id res chain seq x y z
N MET A 1 -14.61 74.57 53.42
CA MET A 1 -14.01 74.10 52.15
C MET A 1 -14.77 72.87 51.67
N ARG A 2 -15.08 72.81 50.37
CA ARG A 2 -15.76 71.71 49.64
C ARG A 2 -14.84 70.46 49.55
N PRO A 3 -15.21 69.35 48.89
CA PRO A 3 -16.26 68.36 49.18
C PRO A 3 -15.74 66.91 48.94
N ALA A 4 -16.62 65.91 48.97
CA ALA A 4 -16.71 64.75 48.04
C ALA A 4 -17.28 63.52 48.81
N LEU A 5 -18.56 63.17 48.68
CA LEU A 5 -19.30 62.54 47.56
C LEU A 5 -19.00 61.05 47.32
N ARG A 6 -20.08 60.27 47.51
CA ARG A 6 -20.48 59.00 46.84
C ARG A 6 -19.66 57.73 47.13
N GLY A 7 -20.28 56.57 47.35
CA GLY A 7 -21.71 56.24 47.24
C GLY A 7 -22.05 54.88 47.89
N PRO A 8 -23.36 54.55 47.97
CA PRO A 8 -23.88 53.39 48.66
C PRO A 8 -24.25 52.25 47.68
N ALA A 9 -24.80 51.17 48.25
CA ALA A 9 -25.42 49.99 47.64
C ALA A 9 -24.44 48.84 47.34
N GLY A 10 -24.69 47.60 47.76
CA GLY A 10 -25.90 47.04 48.34
C GLY A 10 -25.62 45.63 48.86
N PRO A 11 -26.60 45.02 49.52
CA PRO A 11 -26.37 43.93 50.47
C PRO A 11 -26.46 42.56 49.82
N SER A 12 -25.84 41.60 50.52
CA SER A 12 -26.40 40.29 50.89
C SER A 12 -27.23 39.53 49.84
N ARG A 13 -26.90 38.26 49.64
CA ARG A 13 -27.73 37.11 50.06
C ARG A 13 -27.09 35.82 49.52
N ARG A 14 -26.56 35.01 50.44
CA ARG A 14 -27.20 33.79 50.96
C ARG A 14 -26.79 32.56 50.16
N HIS A 15 -25.90 31.79 50.79
CA HIS A 15 -25.81 30.35 50.70
C HIS A 15 -27.15 29.70 50.36
N TRP A 16 -27.20 28.97 49.25
CA TRP A 16 -28.13 27.86 49.09
C TRP A 16 -27.37 26.66 48.53
N LEU A 17 -27.40 25.63 49.36
CA LEU A 17 -26.79 24.33 49.17
C LEU A 17 -27.56 23.53 48.09
N LEU A 18 -26.77 22.76 47.33
CA LEU A 18 -26.99 21.36 46.96
C LEU A 18 -28.39 20.91 46.50
N ARG A 19 -28.42 20.37 45.27
CA ARG A 19 -28.93 19.02 44.84
C ARG A 19 -29.48 19.14 43.41
N ALA A 20 -28.79 18.55 42.43
CA ALA A 20 -28.92 17.17 41.94
C ALA A 20 -30.20 16.96 41.11
N GLY A 21 -30.03 16.59 39.83
CA GLY A 21 -31.14 16.04 39.03
C GLY A 21 -31.03 16.24 37.52
N ALA A 22 -30.33 15.32 36.86
CA ALA A 22 -30.53 14.73 35.54
C ALA A 22 -31.12 15.55 34.35
N ALA A 23 -30.37 15.50 33.24
CA ALA A 23 -30.78 14.94 31.94
C ALA A 23 -30.45 15.85 30.74
N ALA A 24 -29.17 15.87 30.34
CA ALA A 24 -28.78 16.27 29.00
C ALA A 24 -28.49 14.99 28.18
N ALA A 25 -29.53 14.51 27.49
CA ALA A 25 -29.34 13.65 26.34
C ALA A 25 -28.88 14.54 25.18
N LEU A 26 -27.69 14.32 24.62
CA LEU A 26 -27.42 14.57 23.21
C LEU A 26 -26.05 13.97 22.79
N ALA A 27 -26.13 13.15 21.74
CA ALA A 27 -25.13 12.93 20.70
C ALA A 27 -23.72 12.43 21.10
N LEU A 28 -23.56 11.09 21.07
CA LEU A 28 -22.29 10.46 20.71
C LEU A 28 -22.54 9.33 19.71
N THR A 29 -22.77 9.69 18.44
CA THR A 29 -22.42 8.81 17.32
C THR A 29 -20.91 8.89 17.11
N ALA A 30 -20.16 8.36 18.08
CA ALA A 30 -18.75 8.08 17.90
C ALA A 30 -18.67 6.81 17.04
N GLY A 31 -18.27 6.98 15.78
CA GLY A 31 -18.14 5.89 14.83
C GLY A 31 -17.32 4.75 15.43
N LEU A 32 -17.95 3.57 15.54
CA LEU A 32 -17.22 2.33 15.67
C LEU A 32 -16.34 2.21 14.42
N ARG A 33 -15.08 2.65 14.53
CA ARG A 33 -14.02 2.05 13.71
C ARG A 33 -13.87 0.64 14.26
N PRO A 34 -14.16 -0.42 13.50
CA PRO A 34 -13.69 -1.73 13.90
C PRO A 34 -12.16 -1.64 13.86
N ALA A 35 -11.55 -1.44 15.04
CA ALA A 35 -10.19 -1.86 15.25
C ALA A 35 -10.24 -3.37 15.12
N SER A 36 -9.85 -3.88 13.95
CA SER A 36 -9.55 -5.29 13.75
C SER A 36 -8.36 -5.64 14.62
N ALA A 37 -8.60 -5.76 15.93
CA ALA A 37 -7.67 -6.33 16.88
C ALA A 37 -7.65 -7.84 16.61
N GLY A 38 -6.87 -8.22 15.59
CA GLY A 38 -6.47 -9.59 15.40
C GLY A 38 -5.74 -10.06 16.66
N LEU A 39 -6.31 -11.07 17.32
CA LEU A 39 -5.74 -11.78 18.46
C LEU A 39 -4.31 -12.24 18.13
N GLY A 40 -3.33 -11.61 18.78
CA GLY A 40 -2.02 -12.13 19.22
C GLY A 40 -1.44 -13.39 18.58
N ILE A 41 -1.15 -13.36 17.28
CA ILE A 41 -0.15 -14.24 16.67
C ILE A 41 0.77 -13.32 15.88
N SER A 42 2.03 -13.19 16.33
CA SER A 42 3.02 -12.26 15.78
C SER A 42 3.13 -12.45 14.28
N GLY A 43 2.62 -11.49 13.50
CA GLY A 43 2.72 -11.51 12.05
C GLY A 43 4.17 -11.56 11.58
N TYR A 44 4.38 -12.05 10.35
CA TYR A 44 5.69 -12.00 9.71
C TYR A 44 5.90 -10.65 9.03
N THR A 45 7.08 -10.06 9.20
CA THR A 45 7.44 -8.79 8.56
C THR A 45 8.46 -9.02 7.45
N VAL A 46 8.12 -8.63 6.22
CA VAL A 46 9.06 -8.62 5.09
C VAL A 46 9.61 -7.20 4.91
N SER A 47 10.92 -7.04 4.90
CA SER A 47 11.52 -5.71 4.71
C SER A 47 11.44 -5.25 3.25
N LEU A 48 11.44 -3.93 3.03
CA LEU A 48 11.46 -3.35 1.68
C LEU A 48 12.67 -3.84 0.86
N ALA A 49 13.84 -3.96 1.50
CA ALA A 49 15.06 -4.43 0.84
C ALA A 49 14.94 -5.89 0.38
N GLN A 50 14.30 -6.76 1.18
CA GLN A 50 14.03 -8.15 0.78
C GLN A 50 13.09 -8.20 -0.42
N LEU A 51 12.01 -7.43 -0.41
CA LEU A 51 11.07 -7.36 -1.54
C LEU A 51 11.75 -6.88 -2.81
N LEU A 52 12.57 -5.84 -2.68
CA LEU A 52 13.33 -5.29 -3.79
C LEU A 52 14.33 -6.31 -4.34
N ALA A 53 15.09 -6.98 -3.48
CA ALA A 53 16.05 -8.01 -3.90
C ALA A 53 15.35 -9.13 -4.68
N MET A 54 14.19 -9.56 -4.20
CA MET A 54 13.38 -10.60 -4.85
C MET A 54 12.80 -10.16 -6.18
N LEU A 55 12.22 -8.95 -6.23
CA LEU A 55 11.70 -8.37 -7.45
C LEU A 55 12.81 -8.23 -8.50
N SER A 56 13.99 -7.78 -8.09
CA SER A 56 15.14 -7.52 -8.95
C SER A 56 15.66 -8.77 -9.68
N GLN A 57 15.50 -9.98 -9.12
CA GLN A 57 15.91 -11.23 -9.77
C GLN A 57 15.22 -11.49 -11.11
N ARG A 58 14.06 -10.85 -11.34
CA ARG A 58 13.28 -11.00 -12.57
C ARG A 58 13.61 -9.97 -13.63
N PHE A 59 14.50 -9.04 -13.31
CA PHE A 59 14.94 -7.99 -14.21
C PHE A 59 16.38 -8.29 -14.67
N PRO A 60 16.77 -7.83 -15.87
CA PRO A 60 15.99 -7.01 -16.79
C PRO A 60 14.87 -7.79 -17.51
N ARG A 61 13.85 -7.07 -17.99
CA ARG A 61 12.72 -7.63 -18.75
C ARG A 61 12.56 -6.96 -20.09
N ARG A 62 12.56 -7.76 -21.15
CA ARG A 62 12.45 -7.26 -22.52
C ARG A 62 11.05 -7.47 -23.09
N PHE A 63 10.51 -6.41 -23.68
CA PHE A 63 9.21 -6.39 -24.33
C PHE A 63 9.37 -5.96 -25.78
N PRO A 64 9.25 -6.88 -26.74
CA PRO A 64 9.28 -6.51 -28.15
C PRO A 64 8.01 -5.71 -28.51
N LEU A 65 8.20 -4.60 -29.22
CA LEU A 65 7.16 -3.70 -29.69
C LEU A 65 7.01 -3.88 -31.21
N ALA A 66 6.18 -4.83 -31.60
CA ALA A 66 5.86 -5.14 -33.00
C ALA A 66 7.08 -5.36 -33.91
N GLY A 67 8.23 -5.79 -33.37
CA GLY A 67 9.47 -6.05 -34.11
C GLY A 67 10.25 -4.79 -34.54
N LEU A 68 9.72 -3.59 -34.27
CA LEU A 68 10.35 -2.32 -34.65
C LEU A 68 11.26 -1.76 -33.55
N ALA A 69 10.89 -2.04 -32.30
CA ALA A 69 11.63 -1.64 -31.12
C ALA A 69 11.51 -2.69 -30.02
N THR A 70 12.36 -2.59 -29.02
CA THR A 70 12.33 -3.38 -27.79
C THR A 70 12.40 -2.42 -26.62
N LEU A 71 11.44 -2.55 -25.70
CA LEU A 71 11.48 -1.88 -24.41
C LEU A 71 12.09 -2.83 -23.38
N GLU A 72 13.24 -2.47 -22.84
CA GLU A 72 13.89 -3.17 -21.75
C GLU A 72 13.62 -2.45 -20.44
N LEU A 73 12.96 -3.12 -19.50
CA LEU A 73 12.77 -2.64 -18.14
C LEU A 73 13.92 -3.15 -17.28
N LEU A 74 14.54 -2.26 -16.52
CA LEU A 74 15.66 -2.51 -15.63
C LEU A 74 15.16 -2.77 -14.19
N PRO A 75 16.02 -3.25 -13.27
CA PRO A 75 15.63 -3.45 -11.88
C PRO A 75 14.95 -2.21 -11.27
N PRO A 76 13.76 -2.37 -10.66
CA PRO A 76 13.01 -1.23 -10.12
C PRO A 76 13.59 -0.70 -8.81
N GLY A 77 13.27 0.55 -8.48
CA GLY A 77 13.22 1.02 -7.10
C GLY A 77 11.83 0.86 -6.52
N LEU A 78 11.72 0.57 -5.22
CA LEU A 78 10.46 0.44 -4.50
C LEU A 78 10.34 1.50 -3.39
N ALA A 79 9.13 2.01 -3.18
CA ALA A 79 8.77 2.87 -2.06
C ALA A 79 7.49 2.38 -1.39
N LEU A 80 7.47 2.40 -0.06
CA LEU A 80 6.31 2.05 0.76
C LEU A 80 5.31 3.20 0.76
N ARG A 81 4.02 2.89 0.62
CA ARG A 81 2.91 3.85 0.70
C ARG A 81 1.87 3.35 1.72
N PRO A 82 2.18 3.40 3.02
CA PRO A 82 1.30 2.86 4.07
C PRO A 82 -0.04 3.59 4.13
N GLU A 83 -0.12 4.88 3.80
CA GLU A 83 -1.38 5.66 3.80
C GLU A 83 -2.49 5.02 2.96
N VAL A 84 -2.10 4.33 1.88
CA VAL A 84 -3.00 3.72 0.90
C VAL A 84 -2.86 2.19 0.83
N ASN A 85 -2.06 1.59 1.72
CA ASN A 85 -1.72 0.16 1.72
C ASN A 85 -1.15 -0.35 0.38
N ARG A 86 -0.22 0.40 -0.24
CA ARG A 86 0.36 0.08 -1.55
C ARG A 86 1.88 0.24 -1.59
N LEU A 87 2.48 -0.27 -2.66
CA LEU A 87 3.86 -0.03 -3.04
C LEU A 87 3.88 0.83 -4.30
N ARG A 88 4.86 1.74 -4.38
CA ARG A 88 5.21 2.42 -5.62
C ARG A 88 6.46 1.77 -6.20
N ALA A 89 6.45 1.50 -7.51
CA ALA A 89 7.61 1.04 -8.25
C ALA A 89 7.98 2.05 -9.32
N ARG A 90 9.25 2.47 -9.26
CA ARG A 90 9.93 3.27 -10.27
C ARG A 90 10.85 2.35 -11.05
N ILE A 91 10.48 2.04 -12.29
CA ILE A 91 11.19 1.06 -13.13
C ILE A 91 11.92 1.83 -14.24
N PRO A 92 13.26 1.92 -14.22
CA PRO A 92 14.00 2.49 -15.35
C PRO A 92 13.78 1.65 -16.59
N ALA A 93 13.71 2.31 -17.74
CA ALA A 93 13.43 1.67 -19.02
C ALA A 93 14.40 2.17 -20.09
N VAL A 94 14.72 1.30 -21.05
CA VAL A 94 15.53 1.61 -22.22
C VAL A 94 14.75 1.15 -23.45
N LEU A 95 14.47 2.09 -24.36
CA LEU A 95 13.86 1.82 -25.65
C LEU A 95 14.94 1.80 -26.72
N SER A 96 15.06 0.67 -27.42
CA SER A 96 16.05 0.48 -28.48
C SER A 96 15.46 -0.20 -29.69
N GLY A 97 16.04 0.02 -30.88
CA GLY A 97 15.63 -0.67 -32.10
C GLY A 97 15.86 0.14 -33.37
N PRO A 98 15.72 -0.50 -34.54
CA PRO A 98 15.97 0.15 -35.83
C PRO A 98 15.10 1.38 -36.07
N ALA A 99 13.86 1.41 -35.55
CA ALA A 99 12.97 2.56 -35.67
C ALA A 99 13.29 3.72 -34.69
N ILE A 100 14.13 3.48 -33.69
CA ILE A 100 14.43 4.44 -32.60
C ILE A 100 15.75 5.17 -32.87
N GLY A 101 16.67 4.54 -33.63
CA GLY A 101 18.03 5.03 -33.84
C GLY A 101 18.89 4.74 -32.63
N ALA A 102 19.31 5.77 -31.90
CA ALA A 102 20.05 5.62 -30.65
C ALA A 102 19.12 5.13 -29.52
N PRO A 103 19.59 4.27 -28.59
CA PRO A 103 18.82 3.89 -27.41
C PRO A 103 18.38 5.12 -26.62
N ARG A 104 17.13 5.11 -26.13
CA ARG A 104 16.54 6.19 -25.33
C ARG A 104 16.17 5.67 -23.96
N GLU A 105 16.49 6.45 -22.94
CA GLU A 105 16.15 6.14 -21.56
C GLU A 105 14.74 6.61 -21.23
N GLY A 106 14.21 6.11 -20.13
CA GLY A 106 12.89 6.45 -19.65
C GLY A 106 12.54 5.75 -18.36
N VAL A 107 11.30 5.93 -17.92
CA VAL A 107 10.84 5.42 -16.62
C VAL A 107 9.37 5.00 -16.72
N LEU A 108 9.07 3.82 -16.17
CA LEU A 108 7.72 3.35 -15.89
C LEU A 108 7.44 3.53 -14.38
N GLU A 109 6.48 4.39 -14.06
CA GLU A 109 5.99 4.60 -12.70
C GLU A 109 4.67 3.86 -12.50
N SER A 110 4.58 3.10 -11.42
CA SER A 110 3.37 2.34 -11.10
C SER A 110 3.17 2.21 -9.61
N GLU A 111 1.92 1.97 -9.21
CA GLU A 111 1.57 1.58 -7.86
C GLU A 111 0.73 0.30 -7.87
N PHE A 112 0.88 -0.50 -6.84
CA PHE A 112 0.16 -1.76 -6.69
C PHE A 112 0.01 -2.13 -5.23
N GLY A 113 -1.08 -2.82 -4.91
CA GLY A 113 -1.21 -3.46 -3.61
C GLY A 113 -0.68 -4.90 -3.65
N LEU A 114 -0.62 -5.53 -2.49
CA LEU A 114 -0.19 -6.92 -2.36
C LEU A 114 -1.29 -7.79 -1.78
N ARG A 115 -1.42 -9.00 -2.34
CA ARG A 115 -2.30 -10.04 -1.81
C ARG A 115 -1.55 -11.36 -1.63
N TYR A 116 -1.95 -12.12 -0.64
CA TYR A 116 -1.50 -13.50 -0.48
C TYR A 116 -2.39 -14.43 -1.29
N GLU A 117 -1.79 -15.27 -2.10
CA GLU A 117 -2.44 -16.33 -2.86
C GLU A 117 -2.19 -17.67 -2.16
N ALA A 118 -3.24 -18.23 -1.57
CA ALA A 118 -3.13 -19.45 -0.77
C ALA A 118 -2.87 -20.69 -1.63
N ASN A 119 -3.32 -20.67 -2.90
CA ASN A 119 -3.24 -21.83 -3.79
C ASN A 119 -1.79 -22.25 -4.08
N ASP A 120 -0.91 -21.28 -4.33
CA ASP A 120 0.52 -21.51 -4.61
C ASP A 120 1.44 -20.96 -3.52
N ARG A 121 0.84 -20.43 -2.43
CA ARG A 121 1.51 -19.86 -1.26
C ARG A 121 2.42 -18.69 -1.61
N THR A 122 1.97 -17.83 -2.53
CA THR A 122 2.75 -16.69 -3.04
C THR A 122 2.17 -15.35 -2.64
N LEU A 123 3.04 -14.38 -2.37
CA LEU A 123 2.67 -12.97 -2.35
C LEU A 123 2.61 -12.46 -3.79
N ARG A 124 1.51 -11.87 -4.24
CA ARG A 124 1.31 -11.36 -5.60
C ARG A 124 0.94 -9.88 -5.61
N ALA A 125 1.48 -9.14 -6.58
CA ALA A 125 0.99 -7.81 -6.88
C ALA A 125 -0.43 -7.89 -7.48
N HIS A 126 -1.32 -7.05 -6.98
CA HIS A 126 -2.68 -6.91 -7.50
C HIS A 126 -3.03 -5.43 -7.68
N ASP A 127 -4.10 -5.18 -8.42
CA ASP A 127 -4.60 -3.82 -8.67
C ASP A 127 -3.47 -2.89 -9.12
N ILE A 128 -2.75 -3.29 -10.18
CA ILE A 128 -1.61 -2.54 -10.69
C ILE A 128 -2.13 -1.32 -11.45
N ALA A 129 -1.85 -0.13 -10.91
CA ALA A 129 -2.13 1.16 -11.52
C ALA A 129 -0.83 1.74 -12.10
N VAL A 130 -0.85 2.10 -13.38
CA VAL A 130 0.26 2.80 -14.02
C VAL A 130 0.03 4.29 -13.92
N HIS A 131 1.05 5.02 -13.47
CA HIS A 131 1.02 6.49 -13.44
C HIS A 131 1.53 7.05 -14.76
N SER A 132 2.72 6.63 -15.18
CA SER A 132 3.31 7.09 -16.43
C SER A 132 4.31 6.08 -17.00
N LEU A 133 4.50 6.17 -18.31
CA LEU A 133 5.62 5.57 -19.03
C LEU A 133 6.16 6.67 -19.94
N GLU A 134 7.31 7.21 -19.58
CA GLU A 134 7.95 8.32 -20.27
C GLU A 134 9.28 7.86 -20.84
N ILE A 135 9.53 8.18 -22.12
CA ILE A 135 10.79 7.88 -22.81
C ILE A 135 11.33 9.20 -23.37
N ASP A 136 12.59 9.48 -23.12
CA ASP A 136 13.20 10.76 -23.42
C ASP A 136 13.31 11.03 -24.93
N GLY A 137 12.78 12.19 -25.33
CA GLY A 137 12.79 12.68 -26.71
C GLY A 137 11.99 11.81 -27.70
N LEU A 138 11.02 11.03 -27.21
CA LEU A 138 10.12 10.27 -28.06
C LEU A 138 9.08 11.20 -28.71
N GLU A 139 8.80 10.98 -30.00
CA GLU A 139 7.77 11.72 -30.73
C GLU A 139 6.37 11.52 -30.09
N PRO A 140 5.49 12.54 -30.10
CA PRO A 140 4.20 12.49 -29.41
C PRO A 140 3.32 11.30 -29.80
N ALA A 141 3.30 10.93 -31.09
CA ALA A 141 2.54 9.79 -31.57
C ALA A 141 3.07 8.44 -31.02
N ALA A 142 4.39 8.29 -30.95
CA ALA A 142 5.01 7.09 -30.39
C ALA A 142 4.84 7.03 -28.86
N ALA A 143 4.91 8.17 -28.18
CA ALA A 143 4.63 8.27 -26.74
C ALA A 143 3.18 7.88 -26.41
N ALA A 144 2.22 8.35 -27.19
CA ALA A 144 0.80 7.97 -27.02
C ALA A 144 0.58 6.46 -27.18
N LEU A 145 1.24 5.84 -28.17
CA LEU A 145 1.23 4.39 -28.33
C LEU A 145 1.82 3.70 -27.09
N LEU A 146 3.02 4.07 -26.65
CA LEU A 146 3.62 3.47 -25.45
C LEU A 146 2.72 3.60 -24.22
N HIS A 147 2.10 4.77 -24.03
CA HIS A 147 1.18 5.01 -22.92
C HIS A 147 -0.01 4.04 -22.94
N ALA A 148 -0.58 3.77 -24.11
CA ALA A 148 -1.67 2.79 -24.26
C ALA A 148 -1.23 1.35 -23.90
N TRP A 149 0.04 1.00 -24.10
CA TRP A 149 0.58 -0.31 -23.75
C TRP A 149 1.08 -0.42 -22.30
N ALA A 150 1.36 0.71 -21.65
CA ALA A 150 1.96 0.77 -20.32
C ALA A 150 1.22 -0.08 -19.27
N PRO A 151 -0.13 -0.10 -19.18
CA PRO A 151 -0.85 -0.97 -18.23
C PRO A 151 -0.57 -2.46 -18.45
N ARG A 152 -0.46 -2.89 -19.71
CA ARG A 152 -0.15 -4.29 -20.05
C ARG A 152 1.30 -4.61 -19.73
N LEU A 153 2.22 -3.68 -19.99
CA LEU A 153 3.64 -3.83 -19.65
C LEU A 153 3.84 -3.95 -18.14
N ALA A 154 3.24 -3.05 -17.35
CA ALA A 154 3.30 -3.09 -15.90
C ALA A 154 2.71 -4.38 -15.32
N ARG A 155 1.53 -4.81 -15.79
CA ARG A 155 0.95 -6.11 -15.39
C ARG A 155 1.85 -7.29 -15.73
N ARG A 156 2.48 -7.29 -16.90
CA ARG A 156 3.41 -8.37 -17.24
C ARG A 156 4.66 -8.31 -16.38
N ALA A 157 5.23 -7.12 -16.16
CA ALA A 157 6.43 -6.87 -15.38
C ALA A 157 6.25 -7.23 -13.89
N LEU A 158 5.14 -6.80 -13.29
CA LEU A 158 4.86 -6.83 -11.85
C LEU A 158 3.79 -7.86 -11.43
N GLY A 159 2.89 -8.27 -12.31
CA GLY A 159 1.72 -9.11 -11.94
C GLY A 159 2.05 -10.54 -11.54
N GLU A 160 3.20 -11.06 -11.97
CA GLU A 160 3.68 -12.39 -11.61
C GLU A 160 4.70 -12.35 -10.46
N VAL A 161 4.77 -11.25 -9.69
CA VAL A 161 5.81 -11.14 -8.68
C VAL A 161 5.39 -11.97 -7.48
N VAL A 162 5.94 -13.19 -7.41
CA VAL A 162 6.05 -14.05 -6.24
C VAL A 162 7.03 -13.39 -5.27
N LEU A 163 6.53 -12.49 -4.41
CA LEU A 163 7.38 -11.75 -3.48
C LEU A 163 7.84 -12.58 -2.28
N HIS A 164 7.29 -13.79 -2.11
CA HIS A 164 7.74 -14.78 -1.11
C HIS A 164 7.02 -16.10 -1.40
N ARG A 165 7.76 -17.20 -1.57
CA ARG A 165 7.27 -18.51 -1.16
C ARG A 165 7.77 -18.64 0.27
N LEU A 166 6.85 -18.58 1.23
CA LEU A 166 7.21 -18.85 2.63
C LEU A 166 8.00 -20.15 2.67
N GLU A 167 9.13 -20.18 3.38
CA GLU A 167 9.95 -21.39 3.43
C GLU A 167 9.09 -22.55 3.96
N GLU A 168 9.27 -23.74 3.40
CA GLU A 168 8.40 -24.88 3.74
C GLU A 168 8.36 -25.18 5.24
N LYS A 169 9.45 -24.93 5.96
CA LYS A 169 9.54 -25.06 7.42
C LYS A 169 8.67 -24.05 8.17
N ASP A 170 8.58 -22.81 7.70
CA ASP A 170 7.77 -21.76 8.33
C ASP A 170 6.28 -22.01 8.04
N LEU A 171 5.97 -22.45 6.81
CA LEU A 171 4.64 -22.91 6.45
C LEU A 171 4.23 -24.17 7.21
N ALA A 172 5.13 -25.13 7.41
CA ALA A 172 4.83 -26.36 8.14
C ALA A 172 4.53 -26.08 9.62
N LEU A 173 5.22 -25.11 10.22
CA LEU A 173 4.91 -24.63 11.56
C LEU A 173 3.51 -23.99 11.61
N LEU A 174 3.19 -23.11 10.66
CA LEU A 174 1.87 -22.50 10.55
C LEU A 174 0.77 -23.55 10.28
N ASP A 175 1.03 -24.48 9.37
CA ASP A 175 0.15 -25.60 9.01
C ASP A 175 -0.14 -26.48 10.24
N GLY A 176 0.89 -26.80 11.03
CA GLY A 176 0.77 -27.57 12.27
C GLY A 176 -0.03 -26.85 13.37
N LEU A 177 -0.08 -25.51 13.33
CA LEU A 177 -0.90 -24.68 14.22
C LEU A 177 -2.30 -24.38 13.65
N GLY A 178 -2.62 -24.89 12.45
CA GLY A 178 -3.87 -24.60 11.75
C GLY A 178 -4.00 -23.14 11.32
N LEU A 179 -2.88 -22.46 11.06
CA LEU A 179 -2.80 -21.06 10.67
C LEU A 179 -2.41 -20.93 9.19
N GLN A 180 -2.83 -19.83 8.56
CA GLN A 180 -2.40 -19.44 7.23
C GLN A 180 -2.13 -17.93 7.18
N PRO A 181 -1.26 -17.47 6.26
CA PRO A 181 -1.12 -16.06 5.97
C PRO A 181 -2.45 -15.44 5.56
N GLY A 182 -2.79 -14.31 6.15
CA GLY A 182 -4.02 -13.57 5.95
C GLY A 182 -3.77 -12.22 5.30
N ALA A 183 -4.43 -11.18 5.81
CA ALA A 183 -4.32 -9.83 5.27
C ALA A 183 -2.88 -9.30 5.32
N ILE A 184 -2.48 -8.61 4.26
CA ILE A 184 -1.18 -7.93 4.15
C ILE A 184 -1.39 -6.43 4.37
N ALA A 185 -0.57 -5.85 5.23
CA ALA A 185 -0.52 -4.42 5.47
C ALA A 185 0.87 -3.87 5.13
N VAL A 186 0.92 -2.80 4.34
CA VAL A 186 2.11 -1.99 4.11
C VAL A 186 2.28 -1.06 5.32
N THR A 187 3.45 -1.11 5.92
CA THR A 187 3.87 -0.27 7.06
C THR A 187 5.08 0.57 6.66
N GLU A 188 5.46 1.54 7.50
CA GLU A 188 6.70 2.31 7.33
C GLU A 188 7.98 1.45 7.30
N GLN A 189 7.94 0.26 7.93
CA GLN A 189 9.09 -0.63 8.06
C GLN A 189 9.14 -1.73 7.00
N GLY A 190 8.04 -1.97 6.28
CA GLY A 190 7.90 -3.09 5.35
C GLY A 190 6.47 -3.65 5.32
N LEU A 191 6.33 -4.90 4.90
CA LEU A 191 5.02 -5.57 4.86
C LEU A 191 4.80 -6.37 6.13
N SER A 192 3.67 -6.16 6.78
CA SER A 192 3.16 -7.02 7.84
C SER A 192 2.15 -8.00 7.27
N ILE A 193 2.33 -9.28 7.57
CA ILE A 193 1.44 -10.36 7.16
C ILE A 193 0.74 -10.88 8.42
N ALA A 194 -0.58 -10.67 8.50
CA ALA A 194 -1.38 -11.22 9.59
C ALA A 194 -1.49 -12.74 9.46
N PHE A 195 -1.63 -13.45 10.58
CA PHE A 195 -1.96 -14.87 10.57
C PHE A 195 -3.42 -15.08 10.96
N VAL A 196 -4.11 -15.91 10.19
CA VAL A 196 -5.51 -16.26 10.43
C VAL A 196 -5.65 -17.78 10.57
N ARG A 197 -6.59 -18.25 11.39
CA ARG A 197 -6.90 -19.68 11.43
C ARG A 197 -7.43 -20.13 10.07
N ARG A 198 -6.93 -21.26 9.58
CA ARG A 198 -7.48 -21.96 8.44
C ARG A 198 -8.93 -22.31 8.79
N SER A 199 -9.89 -21.69 8.12
CA SER A 199 -11.27 -22.15 8.21
C SER A 199 -11.33 -23.52 7.52
N LEU A 200 -11.83 -24.52 8.23
CA LEU A 200 -12.33 -25.73 7.61
C LEU A 200 -13.57 -25.30 6.81
N ASN A 201 -13.40 -25.00 5.53
CA ASN A 201 -14.55 -24.69 4.69
C ASN A 201 -15.28 -26.01 4.43
N THR A 202 -16.21 -26.36 5.33
CA THR A 202 -17.22 -27.38 5.10
C THR A 202 -18.11 -26.84 3.98
N GLN A 203 -17.80 -27.21 2.73
CA GLN A 203 -18.77 -27.10 1.66
C GLN A 203 -19.81 -28.20 1.84
N TYR A 204 -21.06 -27.79 2.05
CA TYR A 204 -22.26 -28.58 1.77
C TYR A 204 -22.92 -28.00 0.52
#